data_AF-A0A7Z9VKL4-F1
#
_entry.id   AF-A0A7Z9VKL4-F1
#
_cell.length_a   1.000
_cell.length_b   1.000
_cell.length_c   1.000
_cell.angle_alpha   90.00
_cell.angle_beta   90.00
_cell.angle_gamma   90.00
#
_symmetry.space_group_name_H-M   'P 1'
#
loop_
_entity.id
_entity.type
_entity.pdbx_description
1 polymer ?
#
loop_
_entity_poly.entity_id
_entity_poly.type
_entity_poly.pdbx_seq_one_letter_code
_entity_poly.pdbx_strand_id
1 'polypeptide(L)'
;MVIYLQADTDTLMKNIAQRGREMETEITYEYIDALSQVYTEYFFRYQDTPLVIINTNNIDFVHNEDDLKEVINYIRQPVSGTKFFNPVSEF
;
A
#
# COMPACT_ATOMS: atom_id res chain seq x y z
N MET A 1 9.15 -9.14 -10.14
CA MET A 1 9.16 -8.28 -8.93
C MET A 1 7.73 -7.89 -8.67
N VAL A 2 7.29 -7.97 -7.41
CA VAL A 2 5.98 -7.53 -6.97
C VAL A 2 6.14 -6.39 -5.96
N ILE A 3 5.26 -5.39 -6.05
CA ILE A 3 5.17 -4.29 -5.10
C ILE A 3 3.81 -4.37 -4.42
N TYR A 4 3.82 -4.53 -3.11
CA TYR A 4 2.62 -4.58 -2.27
C TYR A 4 2.52 -3.28 -1.48
N LEU A 5 1.53 -2.45 -1.81
CA LEU A 5 1.22 -1.23 -1.07
C LEU A 5 0.24 -1.59 0.05
N GLN A 6 0.71 -1.50 1.28
CA GLN A 6 -0.06 -1.81 2.48
C GLN A 6 -0.54 -0.52 3.14
N ALA A 7 -1.82 -0.47 3.44
CA ALA A 7 -2.42 0.60 4.24
C ALA A 7 -3.47 -0.02 5.17
N ASP A 8 -3.73 0.66 6.28
CA ASP A 8 -4.74 0.25 7.24
C ASP A 8 -6.13 0.46 6.65
N THR A 9 -7.10 -0.32 7.13
CA THR A 9 -8.48 -0.31 6.64
C THR A 9 -9.07 1.11 6.68
N ASP A 10 -8.77 1.90 7.72
CA ASP A 10 -9.20 3.30 7.83
C ASP A 10 -8.68 4.17 6.67
N THR A 11 -7.39 4.04 6.34
CA THR A 11 -6.76 4.75 5.22
C THR A 11 -7.39 4.33 3.89
N LEU A 12 -7.62 3.03 3.70
CA LEU A 12 -8.25 2.50 2.50
C LEU A 12 -9.68 3.01 2.33
N MET A 13 -10.48 3.01 3.40
CA MET A 13 -11.85 3.52 3.40
C MET A 13 -11.89 5.03 3.10
N LYS A 14 -10.99 5.82 3.69
CA LYS A 14 -10.83 7.24 3.36
C LYS A 14 -10.54 7.45 1.87
N ASN A 15 -9.63 6.65 1.31
CA ASN A 15 -9.28 6.73 -0.11
C ASN A 15 -10.44 6.31 -1.03
N ILE A 16 -11.20 5.26 -0.67
CA ILE A 16 -12.41 4.85 -1.39
C ILE A 16 -13.43 5.99 -1.41
N ALA A 17 -13.72 6.59 -0.24
CA ALA A 17 -14.65 7.70 -0.12
C ALA A 17 -14.21 8.91 -0.95
N GLN A 18 -12.93 9.27 -0.93
CA GLN A 18 -12.39 10.38 -1.73
C GLN A 18 -12.51 10.17 -3.24
N ARG A 19 -12.41 8.92 -3.73
CA ARG A 19 -12.58 8.62 -5.16
C ARG A 19 -14.02 8.78 -5.64
N GLY A 20 -15.01 8.66 -4.76
CA GLY A 20 -16.41 8.94 -5.05
C GLY A 20 -17.03 8.10 -6.18
N ARG A 21 -16.55 6.88 -6.39
CA ARG A 21 -17.06 5.99 -7.45
C ARG A 21 -18.38 5.37 -7.00
N GLU A 22 -19.44 5.51 -7.80
CA GLU A 22 -20.78 4.99 -7.46
C GLU A 22 -20.77 3.50 -7.09
N MET A 23 -19.99 2.69 -7.84
CA MET A 23 -19.85 1.25 -7.59
C MET A 23 -19.13 0.89 -6.28
N GLU A 24 -18.37 1.81 -5.68
CA GLU A 24 -17.65 1.57 -4.42
C GLU A 24 -18.50 1.95 -3.19
N THR A 25 -19.72 2.49 -3.37
CA THR A 25 -20.58 3.00 -2.28
C THR A 25 -21.07 1.91 -1.31
N GLU A 26 -21.25 0.68 -1.79
CA GLU A 26 -21.71 -0.45 -0.98
C GLU A 26 -20.57 -1.22 -0.30
N ILE A 27 -19.31 -0.80 -0.50
CA ILE A 27 -18.16 -1.45 0.09
C ILE A 27 -18.14 -1.18 1.60
N THR A 28 -18.21 -2.24 2.40
CA THR A 28 -18.18 -2.12 3.86
C THR A 28 -16.76 -2.15 4.41
N TYR A 29 -16.61 -1.63 5.63
CA TYR A 29 -15.36 -1.69 6.37
C TYR A 29 -14.88 -3.13 6.55
N GLU A 30 -15.78 -4.02 6.98
CA GLU A 30 -15.49 -5.42 7.27
C GLU A 30 -15.02 -6.16 6.01
N TYR A 31 -15.58 -5.81 4.86
CA TYR A 31 -15.16 -6.38 3.58
C TYR A 31 -13.72 -5.98 3.25
N ILE A 32 -13.37 -4.69 3.37
CA ILE A 32 -12.01 -4.21 3.11
C ILE A 32 -11.03 -4.75 4.15
N ASP A 33 -11.43 -4.86 5.42
CA ASP A 33 -10.59 -5.44 6.47
C ASP A 33 -10.26 -6.91 6.19
N ALA A 34 -11.28 -7.72 5.88
CA ALA A 34 -11.09 -9.11 5.50
C ALA A 34 -10.19 -9.25 4.27
N LEU A 35 -10.37 -8.38 3.26
CA LEU A 35 -9.52 -8.36 2.07
C LEU A 35 -8.06 -8.00 2.43
N SER A 36 -7.86 -6.98 3.26
CA SER A 36 -6.53 -6.56 3.72
C SER A 36 -5.79 -7.69 4.44
N GLN A 37 -6.50 -8.43 5.30
CA GLN A 37 -5.95 -9.60 6.00
C GLN A 37 -5.55 -10.72 5.03
N VAL A 38 -6.41 -11.08 4.08
CA VAL A 38 -6.13 -12.11 3.06
C VAL A 38 -4.90 -11.74 2.23
N TYR A 39 -4.78 -10.48 1.81
CA TYR A 39 -3.64 -10.00 1.04
C TYR A 39 -2.35 -10.00 1.87
N THR A 40 -2.42 -9.55 3.12
CA THR A 40 -1.28 -9.56 4.04
C THR A 40 -0.77 -10.98 4.23
N GLU A 41 -1.66 -11.94 4.47
CA GLU A 41 -1.34 -13.35 4.60
C GLU A 41 -0.72 -13.97 3.33
N TYR A 42 -1.26 -13.62 2.17
CA TYR A 42 -0.74 -14.08 0.88
C TYR A 42 0.69 -13.59 0.66
N PHE A 43 0.93 -12.28 0.83
CA PHE A 43 2.25 -11.68 0.60
C PHE A 43 3.28 -12.03 1.66
N PHE A 44 2.85 -12.35 2.89
CA PHE A 44 3.73 -12.88 3.93
C PHE A 44 4.38 -14.22 3.51
N ARG A 45 3.67 -15.04 2.74
CA ARG A 45 4.13 -16.35 2.27
C ARG A 45 4.68 -16.34 0.83
N TYR A 46 4.63 -15.20 0.16
CA TYR A 46 5.01 -15.07 -1.25
C TYR A 46 6.54 -15.14 -1.44
N GLN A 47 7.01 -16.05 -2.31
CA GLN A 47 8.44 -16.26 -2.55
C GLN A 47 8.82 -16.37 -4.04
N ASP A 48 7.86 -16.27 -4.96
CA ASP A 48 8.08 -16.55 -6.39
C ASP A 48 8.97 -15.50 -7.07
N THR A 49 8.94 -14.26 -6.59
CA THR A 49 9.77 -13.17 -7.12
C THR A 49 10.17 -12.20 -6.00
N PRO A 50 11.18 -11.34 -6.19
CA PRO A 50 11.46 -10.26 -5.26
C PRO A 50 10.20 -9.45 -4.92
N LEU A 51 9.98 -9.24 -3.62
CA LEU A 51 8.80 -8.59 -3.06
C LEU A 51 9.21 -7.31 -2.33
N VAL A 52 8.54 -6.22 -2.64
CA VAL A 52 8.67 -4.94 -1.92
C VAL A 52 7.34 -4.63 -1.25
N ILE A 53 7.34 -4.53 0.07
CA ILE A 53 6.19 -4.12 0.87
C ILE A 53 6.38 -2.67 1.28
N ILE A 54 5.46 -1.80 0.90
CA ILE A 54 5.50 -0.36 1.21
C ILE A 54 4.29 -0.04 2.09
N ASN A 55 4.53 0.44 3.30
CA ASN A 55 3.48 1.01 4.13
C ASN A 55 3.15 2.42 3.62
N THR A 56 1.88 2.69 3.31
CA THR A 56 1.44 3.97 2.75
C THR A 56 0.51 4.73 3.68
N ASN A 57 0.50 4.42 4.98
CA ASN A 57 -0.37 5.10 5.95
C ASN A 57 0.05 6.54 6.21
N ASN A 58 1.37 6.80 6.18
CA ASN A 58 1.94 8.08 6.60
C ASN A 58 2.55 8.89 5.44
N ILE A 59 2.20 8.53 4.20
CA ILE A 59 2.64 9.26 3.01
C ILE A 59 1.47 9.49 2.05
N ASP A 60 1.57 10.56 1.27
CA ASP A 60 0.64 10.87 0.21
C ASP A 60 1.38 11.02 -1.12
N PHE A 61 1.85 9.91 -1.68
CA PHE A 61 2.52 9.90 -2.97
C PHE A 61 1.60 10.29 -4.16
N VAL A 62 0.31 10.54 -3.92
CA VAL A 62 -0.63 11.01 -4.95
C VAL A 62 -0.59 12.54 -5.04
N HIS A 63 -0.50 13.24 -3.91
CA HIS A 63 -0.50 14.71 -3.86
C HIS A 63 0.84 15.33 -3.45
N ASN A 64 1.78 14.54 -2.91
CA ASN A 64 3.12 14.98 -2.52
C ASN A 64 4.18 14.35 -3.46
N GLU A 65 4.82 15.20 -4.26
CA GLU A 65 5.87 14.76 -5.18
C GLU A 65 7.11 14.22 -4.48
N ASP A 66 7.42 14.69 -3.27
CA ASP A 66 8.62 14.25 -2.55
C ASP A 66 8.43 12.85 -1.97
N ASP A 67 7.24 12.55 -1.43
CA ASP A 67 6.85 11.18 -1.04
C ASP A 67 6.91 10.23 -2.26
N LEU A 68 6.43 10.69 -3.42
CA LEU A 68 6.49 9.91 -4.66
C LEU A 68 7.94 9.64 -5.11
N LYS A 69 8.81 10.65 -5.03
CA LYS A 69 10.25 10.49 -5.34
C LYS A 69 10.89 9.48 -4.41
N GLU A 70 10.59 9.53 -3.11
CA GLU A 70 11.12 8.59 -2.13
C GLU A 70 10.73 7.14 -2.47
N VAL A 71 9.44 6.91 -2.73
CA VAL A 71 8.90 5.59 -3.14
C VAL A 71 9.57 5.09 -4.42
N ILE A 72 9.68 5.93 -5.46
CA ILE A 72 10.31 5.55 -6.73
C ILE A 72 11.80 5.24 -6.54
N ASN A 73 12.51 6.06 -5.77
CA ASN A 73 13.93 5.85 -5.50
C ASN A 73 14.16 4.54 -4.76
N TYR A 74 13.28 4.19 -3.81
CA TYR A 74 13.32 2.91 -3.12
C TYR A 74 13.09 1.73 -4.08
N ILE A 75 12.05 1.78 -4.91
CA ILE A 75 11.71 0.72 -5.87
C ILE A 75 12.83 0.49 -6.90
N ARG A 76 13.58 1.53 -7.26
CA ARG A 76 14.71 1.44 -8.21
C ARG A 76 15.94 0.74 -7.65
N GLN A 77 16.04 0.58 -6.32
CA GLN A 77 17.16 -0.14 -5.74
C GLN A 77 17.06 -1.63 -6.07
N PRO A 78 18.20 -2.34 -6.28
CA PRO A 78 18.17 -3.78 -6.48
C PRO A 78 17.52 -4.49 -5.28
N VAL A 79 16.50 -5.30 -5.55
CA VAL A 79 15.75 -6.06 -4.56
C VAL A 79 16.05 -7.54 -4.71
N SER A 80 16.41 -8.18 -3.60
CA SER A 80 16.50 -9.64 -3.46
C SER A 80 15.67 -10.04 -2.25
N GLY A 81 14.92 -11.14 -2.36
CA GLY A 81 13.98 -11.58 -1.33
C GLY A 81 12.84 -10.59 -1.07
N THR A 82 12.44 -10.48 0.19
CA THR A 82 11.38 -9.56 0.65
C THR A 82 12.01 -8.36 1.35
N LYS A 83 11.63 -7.16 0.91
CA LYS A 83 12.00 -5.89 1.55
C LYS A 83 10.78 -5.17 2.08
N PHE A 84 10.96 -4.47 3.20
CA PHE A 84 9.96 -3.64 3.83
C PHE A 84 10.41 -2.17 3.78
N PHE A 85 9.47 -1.29 3.43
CA PHE A 85 9.65 0.16 3.37
C PHE A 85 8.52 0.83 4.13
N ASN A 86 8.86 1.67 5.11
CA ASN A 86 7.90 2.42 5.90
C ASN A 86 8.30 3.90 5.87
N PRO A 87 7.95 4.63 4.79
CA PRO A 87 8.22 6.04 4.69
C PRO A 87 7.39 6.83 5.69
N VAL A 88 7.93 7.96 6.14
CA VAL A 88 7.28 8.88 7.07
C VAL A 88 7.37 10.25 6.43
N SER A 89 6.22 10.86 6.11
CA SER A 89 6.22 12.23 5.62
C SER A 89 6.53 13.17 6.80
N GLU A 90 7.50 14.08 6.63
CA GLU A 90 7.74 15.16 7.59
C GLU A 90 6.58 16.17 7.47
N PHE A 91 5.76 16.27 8.53
CA PHE A 91 4.66 17.24 8.63
C PHE A 91 5.15 18.66 8.86
#